data_AF-A0A327J5M5-F1
#
_entry.id   AF-A0A327J5M5-F1
#
_cell.length_a   1.000
_cell.length_b   1.000
_cell.length_c   1.000
_cell.angle_alpha   90.00
_cell.angle_beta   90.00
_cell.angle_gamma   90.00
#
_symmetry.space_group_name_H-M   'P 1'
#
loop_
_entity.id
_entity.type
_entity.pdbx_description
1 polymer ?
#
loop_
_entity_poly.entity_id
_entity_poly.type
_entity_poly.pdbx_seq_one_letter_code
_entity_poly.pdbx_strand_id
1 'polypeptide(L)'
;MMEFNATFLIAMLSFVVFIMIMNAIFYNPILSIIRKREDYINSNYEDAKRFENSALEFNTTRAAKLEQVQEKCRHEFKTVVDAAQTDASDRIKAARENSKVAIQSKKDDLLKNEQALKNQIKATVVKDLASSIATKLLGEDTKIDSVDFEPVNRVME
;
A
#
# COMPACT_ATOMS: atom_id res chain seq x y z
N MET A 1 54.94 75.02 -54.85
CA MET A 1 55.40 74.52 -53.52
C MET A 1 54.28 74.82 -52.54
N MET A 2 53.91 73.90 -51.64
CA MET A 2 52.91 74.22 -50.61
C MET A 2 53.45 75.35 -49.74
N GLU A 3 52.80 76.51 -49.74
CA GLU A 3 53.13 77.57 -48.79
C GLU A 3 52.60 77.17 -47.42
N PHE A 4 53.51 76.70 -46.56
CA PHE A 4 53.22 76.42 -45.16
C PHE A 4 53.03 77.74 -44.41
N ASN A 5 51.84 78.30 -44.53
CA ASN A 5 51.43 79.51 -43.83
C ASN A 5 50.97 79.17 -42.41
N ALA A 6 51.10 80.11 -41.47
CA ALA A 6 50.71 79.92 -40.06
C ALA A 6 49.27 79.39 -39.90
N THR A 7 48.36 79.83 -40.79
CA THR A 7 46.97 79.36 -40.86
C THR A 7 46.85 77.86 -41.09
N PHE A 8 47.74 77.26 -41.90
CA PHE A 8 47.75 75.82 -42.16
C PHE A 8 48.13 75.03 -40.90
N LEU A 9 49.14 75.49 -40.15
CA LEU A 9 49.55 74.86 -38.90
C LEU A 9 48.46 74.97 -37.82
N ILE A 10 47.79 76.13 -37.74
CA ILE A 10 46.66 76.34 -36.82
C ILE A 10 45.46 75.46 -37.17
N ALA A 11 45.15 75.29 -38.46
CA ALA A 11 44.10 74.38 -38.91
C ALA A 11 44.44 72.93 -38.59
N MET A 12 45.70 72.51 -38.78
CA MET A 12 46.17 71.17 -38.43
C MET A 12 46.08 70.90 -36.92
N LEU A 13 46.49 71.86 -36.09
CA LEU A 13 46.36 71.75 -34.63
C LEU A 13 44.88 71.66 -34.21
N SER A 14 44.02 72.49 -34.82
CA SER A 14 42.57 72.47 -34.57
C SER A 14 41.93 71.14 -34.95
N PHE A 15 42.39 70.52 -36.05
CA PHE A 15 41.93 69.19 -36.47
C PHE A 15 42.34 68.09 -35.49
N VAL A 16 43.58 68.13 -34.99
CA VAL A 16 44.05 67.18 -33.96
C VAL A 16 43.24 67.31 -32.67
N VAL A 17 43.00 68.55 -32.21
CA VAL A 17 42.15 68.82 -31.04
C VAL A 17 40.73 68.33 -31.27
N PHE A 18 40.16 68.56 -32.45
CA PHE A 18 38.83 68.06 -32.81
C PHE A 18 38.76 66.52 -32.79
N ILE A 19 39.76 65.81 -33.32
CA ILE A 19 39.83 64.34 -33.26
C ILE A 19 39.85 63.87 -31.80
N MET A 20 40.63 64.51 -30.93
CA MET A 20 40.67 64.13 -29.51
C MET A 20 39.31 64.31 -28.83
N ILE A 21 38.63 65.43 -29.11
CA ILE A 21 37.27 65.67 -28.61
C ILE A 21 36.30 64.61 -29.13
N MET A 22 36.35 64.30 -30.43
CA MET A 22 35.50 63.28 -31.04
C MET A 22 35.75 61.88 -30.46
N ASN A 23 37.01 61.53 -30.18
CA ASN A 23 37.37 60.25 -29.56
C ASN A 23 36.72 60.10 -28.17
N ALA A 24 36.77 61.16 -27.38
CA ALA A 24 36.18 61.18 -26.04
C ALA A 24 34.64 61.18 -26.07
N ILE A 25 34.02 61.96 -26.95
CA ILE A 25 32.56 62.16 -26.95
C ILE A 25 31.81 61.11 -27.76
N PHE A 26 32.35 60.62 -28.88
CA PHE A 26 31.61 59.74 -29.81
C PHE A 26 32.16 58.32 -29.85
N TYR A 27 33.45 58.15 -30.16
CA TYR A 27 33.99 56.81 -30.44
C TYR A 27 33.99 55.90 -29.21
N ASN A 28 34.41 56.42 -28.05
CA ASN A 28 34.42 55.65 -26.80
C ASN A 28 33.00 55.21 -26.35
N PRO A 29 32.00 56.12 -26.26
CA PRO A 29 30.63 55.72 -25.91
C PRO A 29 30.00 54.74 -26.90
N ILE A 30 30.18 54.95 -28.21
CA ILE A 30 29.64 54.06 -29.24
C ILE A 30 30.23 52.65 -29.10
N LEU A 31 31.55 52.53 -28.93
CA LEU A 31 32.19 51.24 -28.76
C LEU A 31 31.72 50.54 -27.48
N SER A 32 31.49 51.28 -26.40
CA SER A 32 30.92 50.73 -25.16
C SER A 32 29.50 50.18 -25.38
N ILE A 33 28.65 50.87 -26.13
CA ILE A 33 27.30 50.40 -26.45
C ILE A 33 27.33 49.12 -27.28
N ILE A 34 28.23 49.05 -28.27
CA ILE A 34 28.41 47.85 -29.10
C ILE A 34 28.83 46.65 -28.23
N ARG A 35 29.82 46.83 -27.35
CA ARG A 35 30.26 45.78 -26.42
C ARG A 35 29.15 45.34 -25.48
N LYS A 36 28.43 46.29 -24.86
CA LYS A 36 27.28 45.96 -23.99
C LYS A 36 26.21 45.16 -24.73
N ARG A 37 25.97 45.47 -26.00
CA ARG A 37 25.00 44.75 -26.82
C ARG A 37 25.49 43.34 -27.14
N GLU A 38 26.77 43.18 -27.45
CA GLU A 38 27.39 41.88 -27.67
C GLU A 38 27.33 41.02 -26.39
N ASP A 39 27.71 41.58 -25.25
CA ASP A 39 27.63 40.92 -23.95
C ASP A 39 26.19 40.50 -23.61
N TYR A 40 25.21 41.38 -23.84
CA TYR A 40 23.79 41.08 -23.60
C TYR A 40 23.26 39.96 -24.50
N ILE A 41 23.66 39.94 -25.78
CA ILE A 41 23.26 38.88 -26.71
C ILE A 41 23.91 37.55 -26.29
N ASN A 42 25.19 37.58 -25.96
CA ASN A 42 25.93 36.39 -25.53
C ASN A 42 25.36 35.84 -24.23
N SER A 43 25.09 36.69 -23.24
CA SER A 43 24.49 36.26 -21.97
C SER A 43 23.10 35.67 -22.16
N ASN A 44 22.26 36.29 -22.99
CA ASN A 44 20.93 35.74 -23.28
C ASN A 44 21.01 34.39 -24.01
N TYR A 45 21.98 34.22 -24.90
CA TYR A 45 22.20 32.94 -25.59
C TYR A 45 22.67 31.86 -24.63
N GLU A 46 23.61 32.18 -23.74
CA GLU A 46 24.08 31.26 -22.69
C GLU A 46 22.96 30.88 -21.73
N ASP A 47 22.16 31.84 -21.27
CA ASP A 47 21.02 31.59 -20.40
C ASP A 47 19.95 30.74 -21.09
N ALA A 48 19.63 31.02 -22.36
CA ALA A 48 18.72 30.19 -23.14
C ALA A 48 19.20 28.73 -23.23
N LYS A 49 20.49 28.53 -23.52
CA LYS A 49 21.11 27.19 -23.55
C LYS A 49 21.09 26.51 -22.18
N ARG A 50 21.33 27.25 -21.11
CA ARG A 50 21.23 26.73 -19.74
C ARG A 50 19.81 26.32 -19.39
N PHE A 51 18.81 27.10 -19.77
CA PHE A 51 17.40 26.75 -19.55
C PHE A 51 16.98 25.54 -20.38
N GLU A 52 17.42 25.43 -21.63
CA GLU A 52 17.17 24.25 -22.46
C GLU A 52 17.76 22.99 -21.83
N ASN A 53 19.03 23.02 -21.43
CA ASN A 53 19.67 21.89 -20.76
C ASN A 53 18.98 21.53 -19.44
N SER A 54 18.60 22.52 -18.63
CA SER A 54 17.90 22.29 -17.36
C SER A 54 16.51 21.69 -17.60
N ALA A 55 15.81 22.11 -18.65
CA ALA A 55 14.51 21.55 -19.02
C ALA A 55 14.63 20.10 -19.50
N LEU A 56 15.68 19.77 -20.27
CA LEU A 56 15.98 18.40 -20.67
C LEU A 56 16.28 17.52 -19.45
N GLU A 57 17.14 17.98 -18.54
CA GLU A 57 17.46 17.26 -17.30
C GLU A 57 16.23 17.07 -16.39
N PHE A 58 15.38 18.08 -16.30
CA PHE A 58 14.14 17.98 -15.54
C PHE A 58 13.19 16.95 -16.16
N ASN A 59 13.07 16.91 -17.49
CA ASN A 59 12.24 15.94 -18.19
C ASN A 59 12.76 14.51 -18.03
N THR A 60 14.07 14.28 -18.15
CA THR A 60 14.66 12.94 -17.96
C THR A 60 14.51 12.48 -16.51
N THR A 61 14.79 13.36 -15.54
CA THR A 61 14.62 13.08 -14.11
C THR A 61 13.15 12.80 -13.77
N ARG A 62 12.22 13.55 -14.36
CA ARG A 62 10.78 13.35 -14.17
C ARG A 62 10.34 12.00 -14.72
N ALA A 63 10.77 11.63 -15.92
CA ALA A 63 10.46 10.33 -16.52
C ALA A 63 10.98 9.17 -15.66
N ALA A 64 12.24 9.23 -15.23
CA ALA A 64 12.85 8.22 -14.36
C ALA A 64 12.13 8.11 -13.00
N LYS A 65 11.79 9.23 -12.36
CA LYS A 65 11.02 9.22 -11.11
C LYS A 65 9.63 8.63 -11.30
N LEU A 66 8.95 8.93 -12.41
CA LEU A 66 7.62 8.40 -12.69
C LEU A 66 7.67 6.87 -12.84
N GLU A 67 8.64 6.36 -13.59
CA GLU A 67 8.87 4.92 -13.75
C GLU A 67 9.16 4.24 -12.41
N GLN A 68 10.08 4.81 -11.62
CA GLN A 68 10.41 4.27 -10.30
C GLN A 68 9.21 4.26 -9.35
N VAL A 69 8.39 5.31 -9.35
CA VAL A 69 7.17 5.37 -8.52
C VAL A 69 6.14 4.34 -9.01
N GLN A 70 5.96 4.19 -10.31
CA GLN A 70 5.05 3.17 -10.85
C GLN A 70 5.49 1.75 -10.47
N GLU A 71 6.78 1.45 -10.56
CA GLU A 71 7.33 0.15 -10.16
C GLU A 71 7.11 -0.10 -8.67
N LYS A 72 7.43 0.88 -7.82
CA LYS A 72 7.19 0.81 -6.36
C LYS A 72 5.72 0.57 -6.05
N CYS A 73 4.81 1.34 -6.66
CA CYS A 73 3.37 1.17 -6.46
C CYS A 73 2.89 -0.21 -6.91
N ARG A 74 3.37 -0.73 -8.05
CA ARG A 74 3.02 -2.08 -8.51
C ARG A 74 3.51 -3.15 -7.55
N HIS A 75 4.74 -3.01 -7.06
CA HIS A 75 5.31 -3.93 -6.09
C HIS A 75 4.52 -3.91 -4.78
N GLU A 76 4.29 -2.73 -4.22
CA GLU A 76 3.54 -2.55 -2.97
C GLU A 76 2.11 -3.05 -3.09
N PHE A 77 1.42 -2.73 -4.19
CA PHE A 77 0.07 -3.25 -4.45
C PHE A 77 0.06 -4.77 -4.50
N LYS A 78 1.01 -5.39 -5.19
CA LYS A 78 1.14 -6.85 -5.24
C LYS A 78 1.39 -7.43 -3.85
N THR A 79 2.30 -6.86 -3.07
CA THR A 79 2.56 -7.30 -1.69
C THR A 79 1.32 -7.22 -0.81
N VAL A 80 0.56 -6.12 -0.90
CA VAL A 80 -0.68 -5.93 -0.13
C VAL A 80 -1.74 -6.95 -0.54
N VAL A 81 -1.92 -7.18 -1.84
CA VAL A 81 -2.87 -8.18 -2.34
C VAL A 81 -2.49 -9.60 -1.91
N ASP A 82 -1.21 -9.97 -2.06
CA ASP A 82 -0.71 -11.29 -1.67
C ASP A 82 -0.83 -11.52 -0.15
N ALA A 83 -0.56 -10.48 0.66
CA ALA A 83 -0.73 -10.51 2.10
C ALA A 83 -2.22 -10.64 2.50
N ALA A 84 -3.11 -9.88 1.86
CA ALA A 84 -4.55 -9.97 2.11
C ALA A 84 -5.12 -11.35 1.71
N GLN A 85 -4.63 -11.93 0.60
CA GLN A 85 -5.05 -13.26 0.16
C GLN A 85 -4.57 -14.36 1.12
N THR A 86 -3.34 -14.23 1.62
CA THR A 86 -2.80 -15.11 2.66
C THR A 86 -3.62 -15.02 3.95
N ASP A 87 -3.87 -13.81 4.46
CA ASP A 87 -4.66 -13.58 5.68
C ASP A 87 -6.09 -14.14 5.54
N ALA A 88 -6.74 -13.90 4.40
CA ALA A 88 -8.06 -14.44 4.12
C ALA A 88 -8.06 -15.99 4.10
N SER A 89 -7.06 -16.60 3.47
CA SER A 89 -6.90 -18.05 3.44
C SER A 89 -6.71 -18.63 4.84
N ASP A 90 -5.88 -18.00 5.66
CA ASP A 90 -5.59 -18.46 7.01
C ASP A 90 -6.79 -18.27 7.96
N ARG A 91 -7.55 -17.18 7.82
CA ARG A 91 -8.84 -17.01 8.52
C ARG A 91 -9.85 -18.09 8.14
N ILE A 92 -9.95 -18.43 6.85
CA ILE A 92 -10.85 -19.49 6.38
C ILE A 92 -10.42 -20.85 6.95
N LYS A 93 -9.12 -21.17 6.95
CA LYS A 93 -8.60 -22.41 7.55
C LYS A 93 -8.89 -22.46 9.05
N ALA A 94 -8.62 -21.38 9.78
CA ALA A 94 -8.89 -21.30 11.21
C ALA A 94 -10.39 -21.45 11.51
N ALA A 95 -11.27 -20.80 10.75
CA ALA A 95 -12.72 -20.93 10.89
C ALA A 95 -13.20 -22.37 10.60
N ARG A 96 -12.63 -23.03 9.59
CA ARG A 96 -12.94 -24.45 9.28
C ARG A 96 -12.50 -25.38 10.40
N GLU A 97 -11.30 -25.19 10.94
CA GLU A 97 -10.80 -26.02 12.04
C GLU A 97 -11.65 -25.83 13.30
N ASN A 98 -11.96 -24.58 13.66
CA ASN A 98 -12.85 -24.27 14.78
C ASN A 98 -14.23 -24.90 14.60
N SER A 99 -14.78 -24.86 13.38
CA SER A 99 -16.07 -25.49 13.07
C SER A 99 -16.00 -27.00 13.21
N LYS A 100 -14.91 -27.63 12.76
CA LYS A 100 -14.69 -29.08 12.90
C LYS A 100 -14.59 -29.50 14.35
N VAL A 101 -13.83 -28.75 15.16
CA VAL A 101 -13.73 -28.95 16.62
C VAL A 101 -15.10 -28.79 17.30
N ALA A 102 -15.86 -27.75 16.93
CA ALA A 102 -17.20 -27.54 17.48
C ALA A 102 -18.17 -28.68 17.13
N ILE A 103 -18.16 -29.15 15.88
CA ILE A 103 -18.98 -30.29 15.44
C ILE A 103 -18.58 -31.56 16.21
N GLN A 104 -17.27 -31.81 16.36
CA GLN A 104 -16.79 -32.98 17.09
C GLN A 104 -17.22 -32.93 18.57
N SER A 105 -17.04 -31.78 19.23
CA SER A 105 -17.52 -31.57 20.60
C SER A 105 -19.03 -31.80 20.73
N LYS A 106 -19.83 -31.31 19.78
CA LYS A 106 -21.29 -31.53 19.79
C LYS A 106 -21.67 -32.98 19.56
N LYS A 107 -20.94 -33.71 18.72
CA LYS A 107 -21.13 -35.16 18.55
C LYS A 107 -20.80 -35.92 19.83
N ASP A 108 -19.69 -35.57 20.47
CA ASP A 108 -19.27 -36.20 21.73
C ASP A 108 -20.28 -35.92 22.85
N ASP A 109 -20.81 -34.70 22.94
CA ASP A 109 -21.90 -34.34 23.85
C ASP A 109 -23.19 -35.12 23.54
N LEU A 110 -23.53 -35.30 22.27
CA LEU A 110 -24.70 -36.07 21.85
C LEU A 110 -24.59 -37.54 22.28
N LEU A 111 -23.42 -38.15 22.09
CA LEU A 111 -23.15 -39.53 22.50
C LEU A 111 -23.24 -39.69 24.02
N LYS A 112 -22.71 -38.73 24.79
CA LYS A 112 -22.85 -38.73 26.25
C LYS A 112 -24.31 -38.60 26.68
N ASN A 113 -25.07 -37.71 26.03
CA ASN A 113 -26.50 -37.54 26.30
C ASN A 113 -27.30 -38.80 25.94
N GLU A 114 -26.98 -39.46 24.83
CA GLU A 114 -27.62 -40.72 24.43
C GLU A 114 -27.34 -41.82 25.47
N GLN A 115 -26.09 -41.97 25.92
CA GLN A 115 -25.73 -42.92 26.97
C GLN A 115 -26.43 -42.60 28.30
N ALA A 116 -26.46 -41.32 28.69
CA ALA A 116 -27.17 -40.88 29.89
C ALA A 116 -28.68 -41.16 29.80
N LEU A 117 -29.29 -40.89 28.66
CA LEU A 117 -30.71 -41.15 28.42
C LEU A 117 -31.02 -42.65 28.42
N LYS A 118 -30.19 -43.48 27.77
CA LYS A 118 -30.29 -44.96 27.84
C LYS A 118 -30.22 -45.44 29.28
N ASN A 119 -29.27 -44.93 30.06
CA ASN A 119 -29.13 -45.29 31.47
C ASN A 119 -30.33 -44.83 32.32
N GLN A 120 -30.87 -43.65 32.05
CA GLN A 120 -32.06 -43.14 32.74
C GLN A 120 -33.32 -43.95 32.39
N ILE A 121 -33.51 -44.32 31.12
CA ILE A 121 -34.61 -45.20 30.70
C ILE A 121 -34.48 -46.58 31.35
N LYS A 122 -33.27 -47.14 31.41
CA LYS A 122 -33.01 -48.41 32.13
C LYS A 122 -33.39 -48.29 33.61
N ALA A 123 -32.95 -47.24 34.29
CA ALA A 123 -33.16 -47.09 35.73
C ALA A 123 -34.63 -46.80 36.09
N THR A 124 -35.30 -45.93 35.35
CA THR A 124 -36.64 -45.43 35.69
C THR A 124 -37.72 -46.25 35.01
N VAL A 125 -37.69 -46.37 33.68
CA VAL A 125 -38.81 -46.97 32.94
C VAL A 125 -38.86 -48.48 33.13
N VAL A 126 -37.72 -49.17 33.09
CA VAL A 126 -37.74 -50.64 33.29
C VAL A 126 -38.16 -50.97 34.71
N LYS A 127 -37.66 -50.26 35.72
CA LYS A 127 -38.04 -50.49 37.11
C LYS A 127 -39.51 -50.16 37.36
N ASP A 128 -39.98 -49.01 36.90
CA ASP A 128 -41.36 -48.56 37.12
C ASP A 128 -42.36 -49.41 36.31
N LEU A 129 -42.02 -49.77 35.07
CA LEU A 129 -42.86 -50.63 34.24
C LEU A 129 -42.88 -52.07 34.78
N ALA A 130 -41.73 -52.63 35.19
CA ALA A 130 -41.67 -53.93 35.82
C ALA A 130 -42.49 -53.96 37.12
N SER A 131 -42.37 -52.91 37.95
CA SER A 131 -43.17 -52.77 39.18
C SER A 131 -44.66 -52.66 38.85
N SER A 132 -45.05 -51.88 37.83
CA SER A 132 -46.47 -51.72 37.44
C SER A 132 -47.09 -53.01 36.89
N ILE A 133 -46.32 -53.78 36.10
CA ILE A 133 -46.75 -55.09 35.59
C ILE A 133 -46.87 -56.08 36.76
N ALA A 134 -45.89 -56.13 37.66
CA ALA A 134 -45.95 -57.01 38.84
C ALA A 134 -47.13 -56.69 39.74
N THR A 135 -47.40 -55.41 40.02
CA THR A 135 -48.59 -55.00 40.80
C THR A 135 -49.89 -55.43 40.13
N LYS A 136 -50.01 -55.29 38.79
CA LYS A 136 -51.21 -55.73 38.04
C LYS A 136 -51.36 -57.24 37.98
N LEU A 137 -50.26 -58.01 37.99
CA LEU A 137 -50.28 -59.45 37.84
C LEU A 137 -50.43 -60.18 39.19
N LEU A 138 -49.82 -59.66 40.26
CA LEU A 138 -49.86 -60.26 41.61
C LEU A 138 -50.98 -59.69 42.50
N GLY A 139 -51.60 -58.56 42.12
CA GLY A 139 -52.74 -58.00 42.86
C GLY A 139 -52.42 -57.41 44.23
N GLU A 140 -51.14 -57.30 44.60
CA GLU A 140 -50.66 -56.69 45.83
C GLU A 140 -49.38 -55.86 45.55
N ASP A 141 -49.25 -54.69 46.21
CA ASP A 141 -48.19 -53.70 45.97
C ASP A 141 -46.81 -54.27 46.33
N THR A 142 -46.16 -54.90 45.35
CA THR A 142 -44.82 -55.47 45.49
C THR A 142 -43.81 -54.57 44.79
N LYS A 143 -43.06 -53.81 45.60
CA LYS A 143 -41.92 -53.02 45.10
C LYS A 143 -40.77 -53.97 44.75
N ILE A 144 -40.40 -54.00 43.47
CA ILE A 144 -39.28 -54.80 42.98
C ILE A 144 -37.98 -54.09 43.33
N ASP A 145 -37.20 -54.65 44.26
CA ASP A 145 -35.93 -54.06 44.71
C ASP A 145 -34.70 -54.46 43.86
N SER A 146 -34.76 -55.54 43.09
CA SER A 146 -33.67 -55.96 42.20
C SER A 146 -34.17 -56.31 40.80
N VAL A 147 -33.88 -55.44 39.83
CA VAL A 147 -34.11 -55.70 38.40
C VAL A 147 -32.83 -56.27 37.81
N ASP A 148 -32.91 -57.43 37.18
CA ASP A 148 -31.82 -57.96 36.36
C ASP A 148 -31.77 -57.18 35.04
N PHE A 149 -30.70 -56.41 34.87
CA PHE A 149 -30.49 -55.57 33.69
C PHE A 149 -29.83 -56.31 32.52
N GLU A 150 -29.44 -57.59 32.67
CA GLU A 150 -28.78 -58.38 31.61
C GLU A 150 -29.62 -58.47 30.32
N PRO A 151 -30.92 -58.85 30.34
CA PRO A 151 -31.73 -58.91 29.12
C PRO A 151 -32.00 -57.52 28.52
N VAL A 152 -32.06 -56.47 29.34
CA VAL A 152 -32.25 -55.09 28.85
C VAL A 152 -30.99 -54.58 28.17
N ASN A 153 -29.82 -54.89 28.71
CA ASN A 153 -28.54 -54.58 28.06
C ASN A 153 -28.42 -55.28 26.71
N ARG A 154 -28.84 -56.55 26.58
CA ARG A 154 -28.79 -57.31 25.32
C ARG A 154 -29.66 -56.73 24.19
N VAL A 155 -30.73 -56.02 24.52
CA VAL A 155 -31.66 -55.43 23.53
C VAL A 155 -31.34 -53.96 23.24
N MET A 156 -30.62 -53.28 24.14
CA MET A 156 -30.27 -51.85 24.01
C MET A 156 -28.84 -51.56 23.51
N GLU A 157 -27.98 -52.59 23.38
CA GLU A 157 -26.76 -52.53 22.57
C GLU A 157 -27.10 -52.46 21.07
#